data_AF-A0AA39Q8A3-F1
#
_entry.id   AF-A0AA39Q8A3-F1
#
_cell.length_a   1.000
_cell.length_b   1.000
_cell.length_c   1.000
_cell.angle_alpha   90.00
_cell.angle_beta   90.00
_cell.angle_gamma   90.00
#
_symmetry.space_group_name_H-M   'P 1'
#
loop_
_entity.id
_entity.type
_entity.pdbx_description
1 polymer ?
#
loop_
_entity_poly.entity_id
_entity_poly.type
_entity_poly.pdbx_seq_one_letter_code
_entity_poly.pdbx_strand_id
1 'polypeptide(L)'
;MAKPSQAHWVLNHLPNILHEQDFMLDEDDSVQKLIAEMVNAGQDVGGREGAYEVRVLCITVLEKLFPITSLRKDMHYAQVFVDILQCHKWLYDHPKILHQDISMANIMYRTDDEGAIFGVLNDFDLSTLIPIKVVTSLPRMGTPPYMALDLLKEQKDSGPRLYRHDLEALFYVILMICCRHSIIKKVQPNGTQLEEISAIFSEWFDCTMSWNLLTKVKTSFFMDDEPLPVSPCFEGFRHRLNAIRRKISRGILARSFAMCEAERVSWEVIPLPPDINIQRRVPLPPRQKAVTEPFNDATLGGHVNYGMFLTVMRIFKDTELVVRNRDRAPAAPS
;
A
#
# COMPACT_ATOMS: atom_id res chain seq x y z
N MET A 1 15.52 17.60 3.87
CA MET A 1 16.45 17.61 2.72
C MET A 1 17.49 16.50 2.89
N ALA A 2 17.60 15.59 1.91
CA ALA A 2 18.53 14.47 1.96
C ALA A 2 19.99 14.94 1.75
N LYS A 3 20.95 14.31 2.44
CA LYS A 3 22.38 14.59 2.30
C LYS A 3 22.93 14.08 0.94
N PRO A 4 23.97 14.72 0.35
CA PRO A 4 24.20 14.69 -1.09
C PRO A 4 24.92 13.47 -1.70
N SER A 5 25.24 12.38 -0.98
CA SER A 5 26.23 11.41 -1.51
C SER A 5 25.73 10.02 -1.91
N GLN A 6 24.45 9.68 -1.77
CA GLN A 6 23.94 8.35 -2.21
C GLN A 6 22.51 8.35 -2.80
N ALA A 7 21.71 9.39 -2.58
CA ALA A 7 20.28 9.39 -2.89
C ALA A 7 19.89 10.15 -4.17
N HIS A 8 20.83 10.56 -5.03
CA HIS A 8 20.51 11.42 -6.19
C HIS A 8 19.45 10.80 -7.11
N TRP A 9 19.42 9.47 -7.24
CA TRP A 9 18.47 8.80 -8.12
C TRP A 9 17.02 8.90 -7.62
N VAL A 10 16.78 8.92 -6.30
CA VAL A 10 15.41 8.94 -5.75
C VAL A 10 14.70 10.26 -6.02
N LEU A 11 15.46 11.35 -6.16
CA LEU A 11 14.90 12.67 -6.47
C LEU A 11 14.19 12.70 -7.83
N ASN A 12 14.62 11.86 -8.78
CA ASN A 12 13.91 11.70 -10.05
C ASN A 12 12.52 11.03 -9.89
N HIS A 13 12.23 10.47 -8.72
CA HIS A 13 11.00 9.75 -8.43
C HIS A 13 10.11 10.44 -7.38
N LEU A 14 10.45 11.69 -7.03
CA LEU A 14 9.68 12.57 -6.15
C LEU A 14 9.36 13.89 -6.86
N PRO A 15 8.21 14.53 -6.60
CA PRO A 15 7.89 15.80 -7.23
C PRO A 15 8.87 16.90 -6.81
N ASN A 16 9.30 17.71 -7.78
CA ASN A 16 10.09 18.92 -7.55
C ASN A 16 9.13 20.03 -7.13
N ILE A 17 9.30 20.47 -5.88
CA ILE A 17 8.59 21.62 -5.34
C ILE A 17 9.28 22.88 -5.85
N LEU A 18 8.58 23.66 -6.66
CA LEU A 18 9.05 24.93 -7.21
C LEU A 18 8.76 26.10 -6.26
N HIS A 19 7.64 26.00 -5.53
CA HIS A 19 7.22 26.99 -4.55
C HIS A 19 6.35 26.33 -3.48
N GLU A 20 6.47 26.80 -2.25
CA GLU A 20 5.68 26.38 -1.10
C GLU A 20 5.42 27.62 -0.25
N GLN A 21 4.17 27.82 0.15
CA GLN A 21 3.77 28.93 1.00
C GLN A 21 2.66 28.52 1.97
N ASP A 22 2.91 28.78 3.25
CA ASP A 22 1.96 28.57 4.33
C ASP A 22 1.09 29.81 4.55
N PHE A 23 -0.21 29.58 4.69
CA PHE A 23 -1.22 30.57 5.04
C PHE A 23 -1.85 30.18 6.38
N MET A 24 -1.60 31.03 7.38
CA MET A 24 -2.27 30.92 8.68
C MET A 24 -3.67 31.53 8.54
N LEU A 25 -4.68 30.81 9.03
CA LEU A 25 -6.07 31.29 9.10
C LEU A 25 -6.38 31.62 10.57
N ASP A 26 -5.60 32.53 11.13
CA ASP A 26 -5.64 32.96 12.54
C ASP A 26 -6.58 34.14 12.81
N GLU A 27 -7.34 34.58 11.79
CA GLU A 27 -8.37 35.61 11.95
C GLU A 27 -9.49 35.17 12.90
N ASP A 28 -10.04 36.14 13.64
CA ASP A 28 -11.00 35.89 14.73
C ASP A 28 -12.32 35.22 14.30
N ASP A 29 -12.66 35.26 13.01
CA ASP A 29 -13.83 34.65 12.38
C ASP A 29 -13.47 33.44 11.48
N SER A 30 -12.29 32.85 11.65
CA SER A 30 -11.87 31.76 10.76
C SER A 30 -12.75 30.52 10.90
N VAL A 31 -12.99 29.84 9.77
CA VAL A 31 -13.73 28.56 9.71
C VAL A 31 -13.13 27.54 10.68
N GLN A 32 -11.83 27.59 10.93
CA GLN A 32 -11.17 26.68 11.86
C GLN A 32 -11.58 26.94 13.31
N LYS A 33 -11.69 28.20 13.72
CA LYS A 33 -12.14 28.57 15.07
C LYS A 33 -13.60 28.19 15.29
N LEU A 34 -14.46 28.39 14.28
CA LEU A 34 -15.86 27.94 14.31
C LEU A 34 -15.96 26.42 14.46
N ILE A 35 -15.21 25.64 13.67
CA ILE A 35 -15.21 24.18 13.80
C ILE A 35 -14.63 23.76 15.16
N ALA A 36 -13.58 24.41 15.63
CA ALA A 36 -13.00 24.15 16.95
C ALA A 36 -14.01 24.37 18.07
N GLU A 37 -14.78 25.46 18.02
CA GLU A 37 -15.85 25.77 18.96
C GLU A 37 -16.96 24.72 18.91
N MET A 38 -17.40 24.30 17.73
CA MET A 38 -18.42 23.26 17.57
C MET A 38 -17.96 21.90 18.14
N VAL A 39 -16.70 21.52 17.88
CA VAL A 39 -16.08 20.29 18.42
C VAL A 39 -15.95 20.37 19.93
N ASN A 40 -15.46 21.50 20.47
CA ASN A 40 -15.31 21.70 21.91
C ASN A 40 -16.65 21.80 22.66
N ALA A 41 -17.71 22.25 21.97
CA ALA A 41 -19.07 22.30 22.51
C ALA A 41 -19.77 20.92 22.56
N GLY A 42 -19.12 19.85 22.10
CA GLY A 42 -19.70 18.50 22.05
C GLY A 42 -20.87 18.37 21.06
N GLN A 43 -21.06 19.35 20.18
CA GLN A 43 -22.04 19.32 19.09
C GLN A 43 -21.42 18.61 17.89
N ASP A 44 -21.11 17.34 18.07
CA ASP A 44 -20.26 16.68 17.09
C ASP A 44 -21.04 16.23 15.84
N VAL A 45 -20.52 16.61 14.68
CA VAL A 45 -20.86 16.04 13.38
C VAL A 45 -19.96 14.81 13.18
N GLY A 46 -20.07 13.77 14.03
CA GLY A 46 -19.23 12.58 13.81
C GLY A 46 -19.05 11.52 14.93
N GLY A 47 -19.52 11.74 16.15
CA GLY A 47 -19.25 10.85 17.30
C GLY A 47 -17.78 10.75 17.76
N ARG A 48 -17.04 11.86 17.93
CA ARG A 48 -15.62 11.93 18.28
C ARG A 48 -15.42 12.77 19.55
N GLU A 49 -14.80 12.15 20.55
CA GLU A 49 -14.19 12.83 21.67
C GLU A 49 -12.75 13.25 21.29
N GLY A 50 -12.44 14.54 21.29
CA GLY A 50 -11.08 15.05 21.05
C GLY A 50 -11.02 16.56 20.78
N ALA A 51 -9.88 17.18 21.10
CA ALA A 51 -9.62 18.58 20.77
C ALA A 51 -9.42 18.76 19.25
N TYR A 52 -9.97 19.83 18.70
CA TYR A 52 -9.78 20.19 17.29
C TYR A 52 -8.29 20.44 16.98
N GLU A 53 -7.78 19.81 15.92
CA GLU A 53 -6.42 20.03 15.43
C GLU A 53 -6.40 21.22 14.45
N VAL A 54 -5.69 22.30 14.83
CA VAL A 54 -5.47 23.46 13.95
C VAL A 54 -4.74 23.01 12.68
N ARG A 55 -5.21 23.49 11.52
CA ARG A 55 -4.63 23.18 10.21
C ARG A 55 -3.99 24.42 9.61
N VAL A 56 -2.95 24.24 8.81
CA VAL A 56 -2.33 25.32 8.03
C VAL A 56 -2.68 25.07 6.56
N LEU A 57 -3.12 26.10 5.85
CA LEU A 57 -3.30 26.00 4.41
C LEU A 57 -1.93 26.17 3.75
N CYS A 58 -1.37 25.09 3.21
CA CYS A 58 -0.15 25.17 2.43
C CYS A 58 -0.48 25.14 0.93
N ILE A 59 0.03 26.11 0.17
CA ILE A 59 -0.01 26.12 -1.29
C ILE A 59 1.34 25.65 -1.81
N THR A 60 1.34 24.54 -2.54
CA THR A 60 2.53 24.00 -3.19
C THR A 60 2.40 24.08 -4.71
N VAL A 61 3.42 24.63 -5.37
CA VAL A 61 3.57 24.60 -6.84
C VAL A 61 4.61 23.55 -7.18
N LEU A 62 4.17 22.53 -7.92
CA LEU A 62 5.02 21.44 -8.39
C LEU A 62 5.40 21.64 -9.86
N GLU A 63 6.47 20.99 -10.28
CA GLU A 63 6.73 20.83 -11.70
C GLU A 63 5.56 20.13 -12.42
N LYS A 64 5.50 20.29 -13.75
CA LYS A 64 4.52 19.57 -14.54
C LYS A 64 4.85 18.08 -14.63
N LEU A 65 4.02 17.26 -14.02
CA LEU A 65 4.04 15.80 -14.13
C LEU A 65 2.87 15.31 -14.99
N PHE A 66 2.99 14.10 -15.53
CA PHE A 66 1.93 13.46 -16.31
C PHE A 66 1.33 12.28 -15.55
N PRO A 67 0.00 12.10 -15.56
CA PRO A 67 -0.63 10.97 -14.89
C PRO A 67 -0.26 9.66 -15.55
N ILE A 68 -0.16 8.57 -14.77
CA ILE A 68 0.15 7.24 -15.31
C ILE A 68 -0.84 6.80 -16.41
N THR A 69 -2.09 7.28 -16.34
CA THR A 69 -3.16 7.01 -17.31
C THR A 69 -2.91 7.61 -18.70
N SER A 70 -1.90 8.48 -18.86
CA SER A 70 -1.47 9.01 -20.16
C SER A 70 -0.40 8.15 -20.85
N LEU A 71 0.09 7.08 -20.21
CA LEU A 71 1.07 6.17 -20.83
C LEU A 71 0.44 5.31 -21.93
N ARG A 72 1.25 5.03 -22.97
CA ARG A 72 0.83 4.34 -24.20
C ARG A 72 1.43 2.96 -24.42
N LYS A 73 2.37 2.54 -23.58
CA LYS A 73 3.06 1.25 -23.71
C LYS A 73 3.06 0.56 -22.36
N ASP A 74 2.68 -0.70 -22.34
CA ASP A 74 2.66 -1.52 -21.13
C ASP A 74 4.05 -1.66 -20.48
N MET A 75 5.11 -1.66 -21.28
CA MET A 75 6.50 -1.58 -20.79
C MET A 75 6.76 -0.32 -19.95
N HIS A 76 6.16 0.81 -20.30
CA HIS A 76 6.33 2.05 -19.52
C HIS A 76 5.58 1.96 -18.18
N TYR A 77 4.38 1.37 -18.16
CA TYR A 77 3.67 1.07 -16.91
C TYR A 77 4.54 0.17 -16.01
N ALA A 78 5.16 -0.87 -16.59
CA ALA A 78 6.01 -1.79 -15.85
C ALA A 78 7.22 -1.07 -15.20
N GLN A 79 7.89 -0.19 -15.97
CA GLN A 79 8.98 0.61 -15.44
C GLN A 79 8.51 1.56 -14.33
N VAL A 80 7.40 2.26 -14.52
CA VAL A 80 6.84 3.18 -13.52
C VAL A 80 6.51 2.44 -12.22
N PHE A 81 5.88 1.26 -12.26
CA PHE A 81 5.59 0.49 -11.04
C PHE A 81 6.86 0.06 -10.29
N VAL A 82 7.92 -0.31 -11.00
CA VAL A 82 9.22 -0.65 -10.41
C VAL A 82 9.90 0.58 -9.82
N ASP A 83 9.79 1.74 -10.45
CA ASP A 83 10.29 3.01 -9.93
C ASP A 83 9.56 3.42 -8.64
N ILE A 84 8.23 3.34 -8.60
CA ILE A 84 7.42 3.63 -7.41
C ILE A 84 7.77 2.69 -6.27
N LEU A 85 7.90 1.38 -6.54
CA LEU A 85 8.31 0.40 -5.53
C LEU A 85 9.67 0.77 -4.91
N GLN A 86 10.65 1.15 -5.74
CA GLN A 86 11.99 1.52 -5.28
C GLN A 86 11.99 2.84 -4.51
N CYS A 87 11.30 3.87 -5.02
CA CYS A 87 11.14 5.15 -4.35
C CYS A 87 10.51 4.97 -2.96
N HIS A 88 9.42 4.24 -2.89
CA HIS A 88 8.71 3.96 -1.64
C HIS A 88 9.56 3.16 -0.65
N LYS A 89 10.33 2.17 -1.12
CA LYS A 89 11.31 1.47 -0.27
C LYS A 89 12.37 2.42 0.29
N TRP A 90 12.91 3.30 -0.54
CA TRP A 90 13.90 4.28 -0.11
C TRP A 90 13.31 5.23 0.94
N LEU A 91 12.10 5.75 0.72
CA LEU A 91 11.35 6.59 1.67
C LEU A 91 11.13 5.88 3.02
N TYR A 92 10.76 4.61 2.99
CA TYR A 92 10.57 3.81 4.20
C TYR A 92 11.87 3.55 4.96
N ASP A 93 12.98 3.29 4.25
CA ASP A 93 14.24 2.93 4.88
C ASP A 93 15.02 4.14 5.42
N HIS A 94 14.96 5.29 4.75
CA HIS A 94 15.82 6.44 5.03
C HIS A 94 15.09 7.53 5.84
N PRO A 95 14.16 8.31 5.28
CA PRO A 95 13.43 9.32 6.06
C PRO A 95 12.31 8.71 6.93
N LYS A 96 12.09 7.40 6.88
CA LYS A 96 11.07 6.67 7.65
C LYS A 96 9.64 7.12 7.33
N ILE A 97 9.33 7.31 6.06
CA ILE A 97 8.02 7.76 5.58
C ILE A 97 7.18 6.57 5.10
N LEU A 98 5.92 6.50 5.55
CA LEU A 98 4.85 5.72 4.91
C LEU A 98 3.98 6.65 4.08
N HIS A 99 3.61 6.23 2.88
CA HIS A 99 2.82 7.05 1.97
C HIS A 99 1.34 7.02 2.31
N GLN A 100 0.79 5.84 2.64
CA GLN A 100 -0.58 5.60 3.11
C GLN A 100 -1.72 5.86 2.11
N ASP A 101 -1.47 6.59 1.03
CA ASP A 101 -2.45 6.83 -0.05
C ASP A 101 -1.88 6.54 -1.45
N ILE A 102 -1.25 5.37 -1.62
CA ILE A 102 -0.86 4.92 -2.96
C ILE A 102 -2.13 4.62 -3.75
N SER A 103 -2.36 5.41 -4.78
CA SER A 103 -3.54 5.34 -5.65
C SER A 103 -3.14 5.57 -7.11
N MET A 104 -4.05 5.26 -8.04
CA MET A 104 -3.81 5.54 -9.46
C MET A 104 -3.64 7.05 -9.74
N ALA A 105 -4.28 7.92 -8.95
CA ALA A 105 -4.17 9.37 -9.09
C ALA A 105 -2.82 9.92 -8.61
N ASN A 106 -2.17 9.22 -7.68
CA ASN A 106 -0.93 9.66 -7.02
C ASN A 106 0.33 9.07 -7.67
N ILE A 107 0.16 8.23 -8.71
CA ILE A 107 1.28 7.74 -9.52
C ILE A 107 1.34 8.54 -10.81
N MET A 108 2.44 9.28 -10.94
CA MET A 108 2.75 10.13 -12.06
C MET A 108 3.98 9.61 -12.81
N TYR A 109 4.31 10.24 -13.92
CA TYR A 109 5.59 10.05 -14.60
C TYR A 109 6.12 11.35 -15.19
N ARG A 110 7.43 11.34 -15.47
CA ARG A 110 8.13 12.35 -16.28
C ARG A 110 9.02 11.65 -17.30
N THR A 111 9.51 12.42 -18.26
CA THR A 111 10.56 12.00 -19.20
C THR A 111 11.74 12.95 -19.13
N ASP A 112 12.96 12.44 -19.26
CA ASP A 112 14.13 13.29 -19.52
C ASP A 112 14.23 13.67 -21.01
N ASP A 113 15.26 14.45 -21.34
CA ASP A 113 15.53 14.93 -22.70
C ASP A 113 15.88 13.78 -23.66
N GLU A 114 16.43 12.68 -23.13
CA GLU A 114 16.73 11.44 -23.84
C GLU A 114 15.49 10.54 -24.04
N GLY A 115 14.35 10.90 -23.42
CA GLY A 115 13.09 10.16 -23.50
C GLY A 115 12.98 8.97 -22.56
N ALA A 116 13.88 8.82 -21.59
CA ALA A 116 13.77 7.83 -20.54
C ALA A 116 12.63 8.22 -19.57
N ILE A 117 11.87 7.22 -19.14
CA ILE A 117 10.71 7.40 -18.27
C ILE A 117 11.09 7.17 -16.82
N PHE A 118 10.56 8.03 -15.95
CA PHE A 118 10.68 7.91 -14.51
C PHE A 118 9.29 7.95 -13.89
N GLY A 119 8.94 6.90 -13.13
CA GLY A 119 7.78 6.92 -12.26
C GLY A 119 7.98 7.88 -11.09
N VAL A 120 6.96 8.66 -10.75
CA VAL A 120 7.01 9.69 -9.71
C VAL A 120 5.87 9.46 -8.73
N LEU A 121 6.20 9.29 -7.46
CA LEU A 121 5.22 9.13 -6.38
C LEU A 121 4.85 10.52 -5.87
N ASN A 122 3.60 10.90 -6.02
CA ASN A 122 3.08 12.22 -5.67
C ASN A 122 2.09 12.14 -4.49
N ASP A 123 1.77 13.29 -3.90
CA ASP A 123 0.76 13.46 -2.85
C ASP A 123 1.10 12.76 -1.51
N PHE A 124 1.74 13.52 -0.64
CA PHE A 124 2.20 13.06 0.67
C PHE A 124 1.33 13.58 1.83
N ASP A 125 0.14 14.11 1.55
CA ASP A 125 -0.72 14.77 2.55
C ASP A 125 -1.20 13.80 3.64
N LEU A 126 -1.35 12.52 3.29
CA LEU A 126 -1.70 11.43 4.22
C LEU A 126 -0.48 10.66 4.75
N SER A 127 0.73 11.08 4.40
CA SER A 127 1.95 10.38 4.80
C SER A 127 2.26 10.56 6.29
N THR A 128 2.99 9.61 6.87
CA THR A 128 3.44 9.71 8.27
C THR A 128 4.89 9.31 8.44
N LEU A 129 5.54 9.88 9.46
CA LEU A 129 6.88 9.52 9.90
C LEU A 129 6.83 8.38 10.92
N ILE A 130 7.73 7.40 10.79
CA ILE A 130 7.92 6.28 11.72
C ILE A 130 9.13 6.56 12.62
N PRO A 131 9.06 6.32 13.93
CA PRO A 131 7.90 5.82 14.68
C PRO A 131 6.78 6.87 14.76
N ILE A 132 5.53 6.41 14.68
CA ILE A 132 4.33 7.25 14.76
C ILE A 132 4.34 7.92 16.13
N LYS A 133 4.70 9.21 16.19
CA LYS A 133 4.77 9.97 17.45
C LYS A 133 3.40 10.37 17.99
N VAL A 134 2.42 10.53 17.09
CA VAL A 134 1.04 10.90 17.41
C VAL A 134 0.14 10.12 16.46
N VAL A 135 -0.89 9.44 16.98
CA VAL A 135 -1.90 8.74 16.16
C VAL A 135 -2.86 9.79 15.57
N THR A 136 -2.37 10.62 14.65
CA THR A 136 -3.19 11.62 13.94
C THR A 136 -3.88 11.00 12.71
N SER A 137 -3.33 9.92 12.16
CA SER A 137 -3.90 9.25 10.99
C SER A 137 -5.06 8.32 11.39
N LEU A 138 -6.30 8.79 11.21
CA LEU A 138 -7.50 7.93 11.25
C LEU A 138 -7.30 6.68 10.38
N PRO A 139 -7.59 5.48 10.88
CA PRO A 139 -7.31 4.23 10.15
C PRO A 139 -8.03 4.12 8.80
N ARG A 140 -9.12 4.87 8.59
CA ARG A 140 -9.92 4.88 7.35
C ARG A 140 -9.64 6.07 6.41
N MET A 141 -8.53 6.79 6.59
CA MET A 141 -8.10 7.78 5.59
C MET A 141 -7.43 7.10 4.38
N GLY A 142 -7.54 7.71 3.21
CA GLY A 142 -7.03 7.20 1.94
C GLY A 142 -8.13 6.63 1.04
N THR A 143 -7.73 6.18 -0.14
CA THR A 143 -8.66 5.81 -1.22
C THR A 143 -9.21 4.39 -1.02
N PRO A 144 -10.52 4.19 -0.69
CA PRO A 144 -11.04 2.88 -0.25
C PRO A 144 -10.80 1.69 -1.21
N PRO A 145 -10.91 1.85 -2.54
CA PRO A 145 -10.57 0.78 -3.49
C PRO A 145 -9.13 0.26 -3.35
N TYR A 146 -8.18 1.14 -3.00
CA TYR A 146 -6.75 0.81 -2.87
C TYR A 146 -6.33 0.52 -1.43
N MET A 147 -7.22 0.67 -0.46
CA MET A 147 -6.91 0.42 0.95
C MET A 147 -6.67 -1.08 1.20
N ALA A 148 -5.60 -1.40 1.93
CA ALA A 148 -5.24 -2.76 2.30
C ALA A 148 -6.34 -3.45 3.13
N LEU A 149 -6.50 -4.76 2.96
CA LEU A 149 -7.54 -5.57 3.59
C LEU A 149 -7.62 -5.40 5.11
N ASP A 150 -6.47 -5.31 5.77
CA ASP A 150 -6.40 -5.15 7.23
C ASP A 150 -6.88 -3.79 7.73
N LEU A 151 -6.83 -2.77 6.88
CA LEU A 151 -7.24 -1.41 7.20
C LEU A 151 -8.75 -1.19 6.99
N LEU A 152 -9.42 -2.13 6.31
CA LEU A 152 -10.87 -2.10 6.10
C LEU A 152 -11.68 -2.57 7.33
N LYS A 153 -11.03 -3.21 8.30
CA LYS A 153 -11.66 -3.69 9.54
C LYS A 153 -12.16 -2.52 10.41
N GLU A 154 -12.92 -2.82 11.45
CA GLU A 154 -13.32 -1.80 12.43
C GLU A 154 -12.09 -1.11 13.04
N GLN A 155 -12.20 0.18 13.34
CA GLN A 155 -11.07 1.01 13.79
C GLN A 155 -10.36 0.45 15.04
N LYS A 156 -11.12 -0.16 15.96
CA LYS A 156 -10.56 -0.83 17.16
C LYS A 156 -9.73 -2.07 16.83
N ASP A 157 -9.97 -2.67 15.65
CA ASP A 157 -9.35 -3.92 15.20
C ASP A 157 -8.29 -3.67 14.11
N SER A 158 -8.24 -2.46 13.53
CA SER A 158 -7.20 -2.05 12.60
C SER A 158 -5.92 -1.73 13.38
N GLY A 159 -4.91 -2.59 13.25
CA GLY A 159 -3.57 -2.33 13.77
C GLY A 159 -2.90 -1.11 13.12
N PRO A 160 -1.64 -0.80 13.50
CA PRO A 160 -0.92 0.33 12.90
C PRO A 160 -0.75 0.12 11.40
N ARG A 161 -0.61 1.24 10.65
CA ARG A 161 -0.24 1.18 9.24
C ARG A 161 1.19 0.66 9.09
N LEU A 162 1.36 -0.28 8.16
CA LEU A 162 2.59 -1.00 7.90
C LEU A 162 3.04 -0.77 6.46
N TYR A 163 4.34 -0.87 6.22
CA TYR A 163 4.91 -0.79 4.87
C TYR A 163 4.22 -1.72 3.85
N ARG A 164 3.84 -2.93 4.28
CA ARG A 164 3.13 -3.88 3.42
C ARG A 164 1.74 -3.41 2.98
N HIS A 165 1.09 -2.49 3.70
CA HIS A 165 -0.21 -1.95 3.31
C HIS A 165 -0.07 -1.06 2.08
N ASP A 166 1.00 -0.27 2.01
CA ASP A 166 1.35 0.51 0.82
C ASP A 166 1.73 -0.42 -0.36
N LEU A 167 2.40 -1.56 -0.11
CA LEU A 167 2.64 -2.56 -1.14
C LEU A 167 1.35 -3.21 -1.67
N GLU A 168 0.39 -3.49 -0.78
CA GLU A 168 -0.92 -4.02 -1.14
C GLU A 168 -1.72 -3.00 -1.97
N ALA A 169 -1.66 -1.71 -1.59
CA ALA A 169 -2.21 -0.61 -2.37
C ALA A 169 -1.59 -0.52 -3.77
N LEU A 170 -0.25 -0.61 -3.89
CA LEU A 170 0.43 -0.66 -5.18
C LEU A 170 -0.04 -1.86 -6.03
N PHE A 171 -0.20 -3.03 -5.42
CA PHE A 171 -0.77 -4.20 -6.11
C PHE A 171 -2.18 -3.91 -6.65
N TYR A 172 -3.05 -3.27 -5.85
CA TYR A 172 -4.39 -2.87 -6.31
C TYR A 172 -4.35 -1.87 -7.46
N VAL A 173 -3.43 -0.90 -7.47
CA VAL A 173 -3.30 0.01 -8.62
C VAL A 173 -2.96 -0.77 -9.90
N ILE A 174 -1.98 -1.68 -9.84
CA ILE A 174 -1.59 -2.50 -11.00
C ILE A 174 -2.77 -3.38 -11.44
N LEU A 175 -3.48 -3.99 -10.49
CA LEU A 175 -4.67 -4.81 -10.74
C LEU A 175 -5.76 -4.01 -11.48
N MET A 176 -6.09 -2.81 -10.99
CA MET A 176 -7.14 -1.97 -11.59
C MET A 176 -6.76 -1.51 -12.99
N ILE A 177 -5.52 -1.09 -13.22
CA ILE A 177 -5.04 -0.72 -14.56
C ILE A 177 -5.12 -1.93 -15.50
N CYS A 178 -4.62 -3.09 -15.09
CA CYS A 178 -4.52 -4.25 -15.97
C CYS A 178 -5.85 -4.98 -16.24
N CYS A 179 -6.80 -4.97 -15.30
CA CYS A 179 -8.06 -5.72 -15.45
C CYS A 179 -9.25 -4.87 -15.90
N ARG A 180 -9.24 -3.56 -15.63
CA ARG A 180 -10.36 -2.67 -15.99
C ARG A 180 -10.12 -1.90 -17.27
N HIS A 181 -8.86 -1.75 -17.70
CA HIS A 181 -8.54 -0.79 -18.73
C HIS A 181 -7.82 -1.35 -19.95
N SER A 182 -7.93 -0.63 -21.06
CA SER A 182 -7.18 -0.82 -22.29
C SER A 182 -6.45 0.46 -22.70
N ILE A 183 -5.29 0.30 -23.33
CA ILE A 183 -4.54 1.43 -23.88
C ILE A 183 -5.15 1.84 -25.21
N ILE A 184 -5.64 3.08 -25.28
CA ILE A 184 -6.12 3.71 -26.50
C ILE A 184 -4.93 4.15 -27.35
N LYS A 185 -4.96 3.81 -28.64
CA LYS A 185 -3.93 4.21 -29.61
C LYS A 185 -4.19 5.58 -30.23
N LYS A 186 -5.43 6.07 -30.17
CA LYS A 186 -5.86 7.37 -30.70
C LYS A 186 -5.58 8.48 -29.69
N VAL A 187 -5.20 9.66 -30.18
CA VAL A 187 -5.01 10.84 -29.33
C VAL A 187 -6.36 11.32 -28.80
N GLN A 188 -6.52 11.36 -27.48
CA GLN A 188 -7.70 11.92 -26.82
C GLN A 188 -7.52 13.41 -26.50
N PRO A 189 -8.61 14.20 -26.54
CA PRO A 189 -8.58 15.64 -26.21
C PRO A 189 -8.24 15.92 -24.73
N ASN A 190 -8.55 15.00 -23.82
CA ASN A 190 -8.26 15.12 -22.38
C ASN A 190 -6.85 14.62 -22.00
N GLY A 191 -6.05 14.15 -22.96
CA GLY A 191 -4.69 13.63 -22.70
C GLY A 191 -4.63 12.22 -22.11
N THR A 192 -5.74 11.67 -21.62
CA THR A 192 -5.82 10.30 -21.11
C THR A 192 -5.64 9.30 -22.24
N GLN A 193 -4.86 8.24 -22.03
CA GLN A 193 -4.63 7.17 -23.03
C GLN A 193 -5.17 5.82 -22.55
N LEU A 194 -5.84 5.81 -21.41
CA LEU A 194 -6.40 4.63 -20.77
C LEU A 194 -7.94 4.70 -20.82
N GLU A 195 -8.59 3.68 -21.37
CA GLU A 195 -10.06 3.55 -21.40
C GLU A 195 -10.50 2.46 -20.44
N GLU A 196 -11.52 2.73 -19.63
CA GLU A 196 -12.18 1.66 -18.87
C GLU A 196 -13.03 0.82 -19.84
N ILE A 197 -12.68 -0.46 -19.98
CA ILE A 197 -13.34 -1.42 -20.89
C ILE A 197 -14.11 -2.50 -20.14
N SER A 198 -14.06 -2.50 -18.81
CA SER A 198 -14.56 -3.59 -17.98
C SER A 198 -14.99 -3.09 -16.61
N ALA A 199 -16.17 -3.53 -16.18
CA ALA A 199 -16.72 -3.26 -14.85
C ALA A 199 -16.20 -4.22 -13.76
N ILE A 200 -15.17 -5.02 -14.05
CA ILE A 200 -14.56 -5.94 -13.08
C ILE A 200 -14.02 -5.12 -11.90
N PHE A 201 -14.33 -5.53 -10.67
CA PHE A 201 -14.06 -4.79 -9.44
C PHE A 201 -14.80 -3.45 -9.28
N SER A 202 -15.80 -3.12 -10.11
CA SER A 202 -16.55 -1.85 -9.96
C SER A 202 -17.21 -1.71 -8.60
N GLU A 203 -17.65 -2.83 -7.99
CA GLU A 203 -18.15 -2.85 -6.62
C GLU A 203 -17.15 -2.30 -5.59
N TRP A 204 -15.83 -2.37 -5.83
CA TRP A 204 -14.84 -1.83 -4.89
C TRP A 204 -14.82 -0.29 -4.87
N PHE A 205 -15.39 0.34 -5.90
CA PHE A 205 -15.51 1.79 -6.06
C PHE A 205 -16.86 2.35 -5.61
N ASP A 206 -17.79 1.49 -5.17
CA ASP A 206 -19.07 1.93 -4.64
C ASP A 206 -18.88 2.57 -3.25
N CYS A 207 -19.01 3.90 -3.19
CA CYS A 207 -18.87 4.67 -1.96
C CYS A 207 -20.03 4.45 -0.97
N THR A 208 -21.12 3.82 -1.41
CA THR A 208 -22.25 3.44 -0.54
C THR A 208 -22.04 2.08 0.13
N MET A 209 -21.07 1.30 -0.34
CA MET A 209 -20.77 -0.01 0.21
C MET A 209 -20.15 0.08 1.61
N SER A 210 -20.66 -0.72 2.54
CA SER A 210 -20.08 -0.81 3.88
C SER A 210 -18.65 -1.39 3.86
N TRP A 211 -17.79 -0.91 4.77
CA TRP A 211 -16.43 -1.44 4.98
C TRP A 211 -16.39 -2.96 5.20
N ASN A 212 -17.39 -3.50 5.90
CA ASN A 212 -17.52 -4.94 6.14
C ASN A 212 -17.79 -5.72 4.85
N LEU A 213 -18.60 -5.16 3.94
CA LEU A 213 -18.86 -5.80 2.65
C LEU A 213 -17.62 -5.73 1.75
N LEU A 214 -16.93 -4.57 1.69
CA LEU A 214 -15.66 -4.43 0.96
C LEU A 214 -14.62 -5.43 1.47
N THR A 215 -14.49 -5.58 2.79
CA THR A 215 -13.59 -6.57 3.42
C THR A 215 -13.90 -8.00 2.96
N LYS A 216 -15.18 -8.39 2.92
CA LYS A 216 -15.61 -9.73 2.47
C LYS A 216 -15.26 -9.97 1.01
N VAL A 217 -15.57 -9.00 0.14
CA VAL A 217 -15.28 -9.09 -1.30
C VAL A 217 -13.77 -9.21 -1.53
N LYS A 218 -12.95 -8.36 -0.91
CA LYS A 218 -11.49 -8.43 -1.02
C LYS A 218 -10.92 -9.73 -0.44
N THR A 219 -11.50 -10.24 0.65
CA THR A 219 -11.10 -11.54 1.22
C THR A 219 -11.39 -12.66 0.24
N SER A 220 -12.58 -12.69 -0.37
CA SER A 220 -12.94 -13.68 -1.39
C SER A 220 -11.99 -13.62 -2.59
N PHE A 221 -11.61 -12.41 -3.01
CA PHE A 221 -10.63 -12.23 -4.07
C PHE A 221 -9.29 -12.90 -3.75
N PHE A 222 -8.80 -12.86 -2.51
CA PHE A 222 -7.55 -13.56 -2.18
C PHE A 222 -7.70 -15.08 -2.03
N MET A 223 -8.91 -15.58 -1.80
CA MET A 223 -9.17 -17.03 -1.67
C MET A 223 -9.51 -17.71 -2.99
N ASP A 224 -9.81 -16.92 -4.01
CA ASP A 224 -10.11 -17.41 -5.36
C ASP A 224 -8.82 -17.70 -6.15
N ASP A 225 -8.80 -18.86 -6.82
CA ASP A 225 -7.68 -19.37 -7.61
C ASP A 225 -7.85 -19.13 -9.12
N GLU A 226 -8.97 -18.54 -9.54
CA GLU A 226 -9.23 -18.25 -10.95
C GLU A 226 -8.21 -17.24 -11.51
N PRO A 227 -7.71 -17.46 -12.75
CA PRO A 227 -6.79 -16.53 -13.38
C PRO A 227 -7.40 -15.12 -13.50
N LEU A 228 -6.63 -14.10 -13.10
CA LEU A 228 -7.09 -12.71 -13.20
C LEU A 228 -7.44 -12.32 -14.65
N PRO A 229 -8.58 -11.66 -14.89
CA PRO A 229 -9.04 -11.26 -16.23
C PRO A 229 -8.28 -10.03 -16.73
N VAL A 230 -7.00 -10.20 -17.03
CA VAL A 230 -6.14 -9.13 -17.54
C VAL A 230 -6.52 -8.79 -18.98
N SER A 231 -6.57 -7.50 -19.30
CA SER A 231 -6.89 -7.03 -20.65
C SER A 231 -5.77 -7.38 -21.64
N PRO A 232 -6.09 -7.55 -22.94
CA PRO A 232 -5.10 -8.01 -23.93
C PRO A 232 -3.84 -7.13 -24.02
N CYS A 233 -3.96 -5.82 -23.85
CA CYS A 233 -2.82 -4.90 -23.92
C CYS A 233 -1.89 -4.99 -22.70
N PHE A 234 -2.34 -5.58 -21.60
CA PHE A 234 -1.59 -5.78 -20.37
C PHE A 234 -1.25 -7.25 -20.11
N GLU A 235 -1.37 -8.13 -21.10
CA GLU A 235 -1.14 -9.58 -20.95
C GLU A 235 0.21 -9.91 -20.27
N GLY A 236 1.25 -9.11 -20.52
CA GLY A 236 2.54 -9.24 -19.86
C GLY A 236 2.48 -9.17 -18.32
N PHE A 237 1.44 -8.59 -17.73
CA PHE A 237 1.26 -8.51 -16.28
C PHE A 237 0.58 -9.74 -15.66
N ARG A 238 -0.09 -10.61 -16.44
CA ARG A 238 -0.92 -11.71 -15.91
C ARG A 238 -0.17 -12.61 -14.94
N HIS A 239 0.99 -13.11 -15.34
CA HIS A 239 1.80 -13.99 -14.47
C HIS A 239 2.23 -13.27 -13.17
N ARG A 240 2.60 -11.98 -13.27
CA ARG A 240 3.10 -11.17 -12.14
C ARG A 240 1.99 -10.87 -11.14
N LEU A 241 0.83 -10.43 -11.63
CA LEU A 241 -0.35 -10.19 -10.80
C LEU A 241 -0.80 -11.46 -10.07
N ASN A 242 -0.87 -12.60 -10.75
CA ASN A 242 -1.20 -13.87 -10.11
C ASN A 242 -0.14 -14.32 -9.10
N ALA A 243 1.15 -14.08 -9.38
CA ALA A 243 2.23 -14.38 -8.44
C ALA A 243 2.14 -13.53 -7.16
N ILE A 244 1.89 -12.22 -7.29
CA ILE A 244 1.71 -11.31 -6.14
C ILE A 244 0.44 -11.68 -5.37
N ARG A 245 -0.71 -11.87 -6.05
CA ARG A 245 -1.97 -12.33 -5.44
C ARG A 245 -1.74 -13.56 -4.58
N ARG A 246 -1.13 -14.63 -5.14
CA ARG A 246 -0.81 -15.86 -4.41
C ARG A 246 0.10 -15.65 -3.20
N LYS A 247 1.07 -14.75 -3.29
CA LYS A 247 1.96 -14.44 -2.15
C LYS A 247 1.19 -13.76 -1.03
N ILE A 248 0.34 -12.78 -1.35
CA ILE A 248 -0.53 -12.13 -0.37
C ILE A 248 -1.51 -13.15 0.23
N SER A 249 -2.18 -13.96 -0.58
CA SER A 249 -3.09 -15.02 -0.12
C SER A 249 -2.42 -16.00 0.85
N ARG A 250 -1.21 -16.46 0.52
CA ARG A 250 -0.43 -17.34 1.41
C ARG A 250 -0.08 -16.65 2.73
N GLY A 251 0.27 -15.36 2.70
CA GLY A 251 0.54 -14.58 3.91
C GLY A 251 -0.70 -14.43 4.79
N ILE A 252 -1.87 -14.18 4.20
CA ILE A 252 -3.16 -14.11 4.90
C ILE A 252 -3.47 -15.47 5.56
N LEU A 253 -3.35 -16.57 4.80
CA LEU A 253 -3.58 -17.93 5.32
C LEU A 253 -2.60 -18.29 6.44
N ALA A 254 -1.30 -17.99 6.28
CA ALA A 254 -0.28 -18.25 7.28
C ALA A 254 -0.58 -17.52 8.60
N ARG A 255 -1.07 -16.29 8.53
CA ARG A 255 -1.53 -15.55 9.71
C ARG A 255 -2.71 -16.26 10.40
N SER A 256 -3.72 -16.67 9.63
CA SER A 256 -4.87 -17.39 10.18
C SER A 256 -4.46 -18.70 10.87
N PHE A 257 -3.52 -19.46 10.28
CA PHE A 257 -2.98 -20.67 10.91
C PHE A 257 -2.25 -20.35 12.22
N ALA A 258 -1.40 -19.32 12.24
CA ALA A 258 -0.69 -18.91 13.45
C ALA A 258 -1.66 -18.47 14.57
N MET A 259 -2.76 -17.80 14.23
CA MET A 259 -3.82 -17.46 15.19
C MET A 259 -4.50 -18.70 15.76
N CYS A 260 -4.90 -19.66 14.90
CA CYS A 260 -5.51 -20.92 15.36
C CYS A 260 -4.56 -21.75 16.23
N GLU A 261 -3.25 -21.77 15.93
CA GLU A 261 -2.25 -22.44 16.76
C GLU A 261 -2.12 -21.78 18.13
N ALA A 262 -2.07 -20.45 18.19
CA ALA A 262 -2.03 -19.71 19.45
C ALA A 262 -3.28 -19.98 20.31
N GLU A 263 -4.47 -20.03 19.69
CA GLU A 263 -5.72 -20.39 20.38
C GLU A 263 -5.71 -21.86 20.86
N ARG A 264 -5.21 -22.81 20.07
CA ARG A 264 -5.10 -24.23 20.48
C ARG A 264 -4.23 -24.41 21.72
N VAL A 265 -3.09 -23.72 21.79
CA VAL A 265 -2.22 -23.73 22.97
C VAL A 265 -2.98 -23.23 24.21
N SER A 266 -3.94 -22.31 24.05
CA SER A 266 -4.80 -21.85 25.17
C SER A 266 -5.76 -22.93 25.68
N TRP A 267 -6.31 -23.78 24.81
CA TRP A 267 -7.26 -24.85 25.19
C TRP A 267 -6.57 -26.07 25.80
N GLU A 268 -5.38 -26.44 25.32
CA GLU A 268 -4.61 -27.59 25.84
C GLU A 268 -4.09 -27.39 27.27
N VAL A 269 -4.17 -26.16 27.81
CA VAL A 269 -3.82 -25.83 29.20
C VAL A 269 -4.96 -26.11 30.18
N ILE A 270 -6.17 -26.43 29.69
CA ILE A 270 -7.31 -26.80 30.55
C ILE A 270 -7.16 -28.28 30.94
N PRO A 271 -6.87 -28.61 32.22
CA PRO A 271 -6.78 -30.01 32.63
C PRO A 271 -8.15 -30.67 32.52
N LEU A 272 -8.17 -31.88 31.97
CA LEU A 272 -9.39 -32.69 31.89
C LEU A 272 -9.91 -33.00 33.31
N PRO A 273 -11.24 -33.09 33.50
CA PRO A 273 -11.83 -33.59 34.72
C PRO A 273 -11.22 -34.95 35.13
N PRO A 274 -10.95 -35.16 36.43
CA PRO A 274 -10.20 -36.33 36.94
C PRO A 274 -10.91 -37.68 36.71
N ASP A 275 -12.17 -37.67 36.30
CA ASP A 275 -13.01 -38.81 35.97
C ASP A 275 -12.88 -39.30 34.51
N ILE A 276 -12.14 -38.59 33.65
CA ILE A 276 -11.88 -38.99 32.26
C ILE A 276 -10.57 -39.78 32.16
N ASN A 277 -10.67 -41.12 32.10
CA ASN A 277 -9.52 -42.01 31.96
C ASN A 277 -9.02 -42.11 30.50
N ILE A 278 -7.93 -41.42 30.16
CA ILE A 278 -7.24 -41.51 28.85
C ILE A 278 -5.98 -42.39 28.92
N GLN A 279 -6.00 -43.50 29.67
CA GLN A 279 -4.89 -44.47 29.69
C GLN A 279 -4.81 -45.36 28.43
N ARG A 280 -4.95 -44.77 27.23
CA ARG A 280 -4.65 -45.43 25.95
C ARG A 280 -3.83 -44.59 24.97
N ARG A 281 -3.14 -43.54 25.44
CA ARG A 281 -2.12 -42.86 24.61
C ARG A 281 -0.72 -43.16 25.14
N VAL A 282 0.07 -43.79 24.28
CA VAL A 282 1.53 -43.99 24.39
C VAL A 282 2.17 -42.66 24.84
N PRO A 283 3.17 -42.66 25.74
CA PRO A 283 3.85 -41.43 26.15
C PRO A 283 4.47 -40.77 24.92
N LEU A 284 3.94 -39.62 24.51
CA LEU A 284 4.66 -38.74 23.60
C LEU A 284 5.89 -38.21 24.35
N PRO A 285 7.08 -38.20 23.73
CA PRO A 285 8.26 -37.61 24.35
C PRO A 285 7.96 -36.15 24.71
N PRO A 286 8.59 -35.58 25.76
CA PRO A 286 8.36 -34.20 26.16
C PRO A 286 8.63 -33.31 24.95
N ARG A 287 7.56 -32.76 24.37
CA ARG A 287 7.68 -31.72 23.36
C ARG A 287 8.31 -30.55 24.09
N GLN A 288 9.57 -30.25 23.75
CA GLN A 288 10.15 -28.95 24.04
C GLN A 288 9.09 -27.92 23.64
N LYS A 289 8.72 -27.01 24.55
CA LYS A 289 7.94 -25.83 24.19
C LYS A 289 8.74 -25.15 23.09
N ALA A 290 8.36 -25.41 21.83
CA ALA A 290 8.86 -24.61 20.73
C ALA A 290 8.50 -23.18 21.14
N VAL A 291 9.51 -22.35 21.32
CA VAL A 291 9.32 -20.91 21.41
C VAL A 291 8.78 -20.55 20.02
N THR A 292 7.45 -20.58 19.87
CA THR A 292 6.79 -20.14 18.65
C THR A 292 6.99 -18.65 18.62
N GLU A 293 7.95 -18.19 17.82
CA GLU A 293 8.13 -16.77 17.58
C GLU A 293 6.79 -16.17 17.16
N PRO A 294 6.44 -14.96 17.66
CA PRO A 294 5.19 -14.32 17.28
C PRO A 294 5.14 -14.10 15.77
N PHE A 295 3.97 -14.29 15.17
CA PHE A 295 3.79 -14.12 13.73
C PHE A 295 4.20 -12.71 13.28
N ASN A 296 4.99 -12.63 12.21
CA ASN A 296 5.47 -11.36 11.71
C ASN A 296 4.39 -10.65 10.86
N ASP A 297 3.54 -9.87 11.51
CA ASP A 297 2.52 -9.07 10.83
C ASP A 297 3.10 -8.00 9.91
N ALA A 298 4.32 -7.49 10.12
CA ALA A 298 4.91 -6.46 9.27
C ALA A 298 5.12 -6.93 7.81
N THR A 299 5.27 -8.24 7.61
CA THR A 299 5.53 -8.84 6.29
C THR A 299 4.59 -10.00 5.95
N LEU A 300 3.52 -10.19 6.73
CA LEU A 300 2.65 -11.38 6.69
C LEU A 300 3.46 -12.68 6.68
N GLY A 301 4.33 -12.88 7.68
CA GLY A 301 5.17 -14.07 7.78
C GLY A 301 6.24 -14.16 6.69
N GLY A 302 6.74 -13.02 6.20
CA GLY A 302 7.74 -12.95 5.13
C GLY A 302 7.16 -13.08 3.71
N HIS A 303 5.85 -13.25 3.56
CA HIS A 303 5.20 -13.42 2.27
C HIS A 303 5.06 -12.11 1.47
N VAL A 304 4.98 -10.96 2.15
CA VAL A 304 4.74 -9.64 1.54
C VAL A 304 5.85 -8.68 1.99
N ASN A 305 6.79 -8.40 1.09
CA ASN A 305 7.88 -7.46 1.32
C ASN A 305 8.43 -6.91 -0.01
N TYR A 306 9.28 -5.90 0.09
CA TYR A 306 9.92 -5.25 -1.07
C TYR A 306 10.66 -6.25 -1.98
N GLY A 307 11.47 -7.13 -1.40
CA GLY A 307 12.27 -8.10 -2.17
C GLY A 307 11.41 -9.06 -2.99
N MET A 308 10.26 -9.48 -2.42
CA MET A 308 9.26 -10.28 -3.12
C MET A 308 8.68 -9.52 -4.32
N PHE A 309 8.20 -8.29 -4.12
CA PHE A 309 7.63 -7.47 -5.19
C PHE A 309 8.66 -7.21 -6.29
N LEU A 310 9.88 -6.81 -5.93
CA LEU A 310 10.95 -6.52 -6.87
C LEU A 310 11.31 -7.78 -7.69
N THR A 311 11.42 -8.94 -7.05
CA THR A 311 11.72 -10.21 -7.74
C THR A 311 10.68 -10.54 -8.80
N VAL A 312 9.39 -10.31 -8.50
CA VAL A 312 8.30 -10.59 -9.44
C VAL A 312 8.24 -9.56 -10.57
N MET A 313 8.52 -8.29 -10.29
CA MET A 313 8.31 -7.20 -11.25
C MET A 313 9.55 -6.82 -12.07
N ARG A 314 10.77 -7.09 -11.60
CA ARG A 314 12.03 -6.58 -12.20
C ARG A 314 12.30 -7.01 -13.64
N ILE A 315 11.77 -8.16 -14.07
CA ILE A 315 11.86 -8.58 -15.47
C ILE A 315 10.46 -8.42 -16.04
N PHE A 316 10.31 -7.83 -17.23
CA PHE A 316 9.05 -7.67 -17.94
C PHE A 316 9.24 -7.98 -19.42
N LYS A 317 8.47 -8.92 -19.98
CA LYS A 317 8.63 -9.41 -21.38
C LYS A 317 10.09 -9.71 -21.73
N ASP A 318 10.74 -10.53 -20.89
CA ASP A 318 12.15 -10.93 -21.01
C ASP A 318 13.18 -9.80 -20.98
N THR A 319 12.75 -8.58 -20.65
CA THR A 319 13.61 -7.40 -20.49
C THR A 319 13.80 -7.12 -19.00
N GLU A 320 15.04 -6.96 -18.55
CA GLU A 320 15.32 -6.47 -17.20
C GLU A 320 15.00 -4.96 -17.14
N LEU A 321 14.05 -4.59 -16.29
CA LEU A 321 13.69 -3.21 -16.02
C LEU A 321 14.78 -2.53 -15.21
N VAL A 322 14.83 -1.20 -15.27
CA VAL A 322 15.89 -0.45 -14.62
C VAL A 322 15.69 -0.48 -13.10
N VAL A 323 16.62 -1.15 -12.41
CA VAL A 323 16.75 -1.12 -10.95
C VAL A 323 17.76 -0.02 -10.61
N ARG A 324 17.26 1.08 -10.05
CA ARG A 324 18.01 2.31 -9.75
C ARG A 324 18.79 2.18 -8.44
N ASN A 325 18.26 1.43 -7.48
CA ASN A 325 18.92 1.15 -6.21
C ASN A 325 19.90 -0.02 -6.29
N ARG A 326 20.84 0.02 -7.25
CA ARG A 326 21.99 -0.89 -7.23
C ARG A 326 23.07 -0.23 -6.38
N ASP A 327 23.19 -0.63 -5.12
CA ASP A 327 24.41 -0.37 -4.36
C ASP A 327 25.58 -0.83 -5.23
N ARG A 328 26.48 0.09 -5.61
CA ARG A 328 27.79 -0.32 -6.12
C ARG A 328 28.40 -1.15 -5.00
N ALA A 329 28.62 -2.44 -5.24
CA ALA A 329 29.49 -3.23 -4.40
C ALA A 329 30.78 -2.41 -4.17
N PRO A 330 31.27 -2.27 -2.93
CA PRO A 330 32.53 -1.58 -2.70
C PRO A 330 33.58 -2.26 -3.58
N ALA A 331 34.28 -1.47 -4.40
CA ALA A 331 35.38 -1.97 -5.20
C ALA A 331 36.32 -2.73 -4.25
N ALA A 332 36.66 -3.96 -4.61
CA ALA A 332 37.59 -4.77 -3.84
C ALA A 332 38.85 -3.93 -3.56
N PRO A 333 39.36 -3.91 -2.32
CA PRO A 333 40.60 -3.20 -2.03
C PRO A 333 41.70 -3.75 -2.95
N SER A 334 42.39 -2.82 -3.60
CA SER A 334 43.51 -3.11 -4.51
C SER A 334 44.76 -3.53 -3.75
#